data_AF-A0A367AVC0-F1
#
_entry.id   AF-A0A367AVC0-F1
#
_cell.length_a   1.000
_cell.length_b   1.000
_cell.length_c   1.000
_cell.angle_alpha   90.00
_cell.angle_beta   90.00
_cell.angle_gamma   90.00
#
_symmetry.space_group_name_H-M   'P 1'
#
loop_
_entity.id
_entity.type
_entity.pdbx_description
1 polymer ?
#
loop_
_entity_poly.entity_id
_entity_poly.type
_entity_poly.pdbx_seq_one_letter_code
_entity_poly.pdbx_strand_id
1 'polypeptide(L)'
;MGLDENGELVGYVYVCRHHIDGMALYAADGDVHGSWGAVEPVTGLATWSLSGPSAGWRVETRLTDLDPQREYTLYGGTDDNSWSAKGVTFRLDALASTDPGQVTYWSGEIDRRGEVNAVASVEEFTRDACDLVD
;
A
#
# COMPACT_ATOMS: atom_id res chain seq x y z
N MET A 1 -0.02 1.00 3.93
CA MET A 1 1.41 1.36 3.93
C MET A 1 1.88 1.56 5.36
N GLY A 2 3.12 1.22 5.70
CA GLY A 2 3.67 1.44 7.05
C GLY A 2 5.19 1.36 7.07
N LEU A 3 5.74 1.27 8.28
CA LEU A 3 7.18 1.10 8.52
C LEU A 3 7.42 -0.19 9.32
N ASP A 4 8.55 -0.85 9.08
CA ASP A 4 9.05 -1.93 9.93
C ASP A 4 9.89 -1.41 11.11
N GLU A 5 10.45 -2.33 11.90
CA GLU A 5 11.29 -2.00 13.07
C GLU A 5 12.59 -1.26 12.71
N ASN A 6 13.03 -1.32 11.45
CA ASN A 6 14.20 -0.60 10.95
C ASN A 6 13.83 0.75 10.32
N GLY A 7 12.54 1.09 10.27
CA GLY A 7 12.04 2.27 9.57
C GLY A 7 12.00 2.13 8.05
N GLU A 8 12.05 0.90 7.53
CA GLU A 8 11.91 0.63 6.10
C GLU A 8 10.43 0.55 5.69
N LEU A 9 10.14 0.94 4.45
CA LEU A 9 8.76 0.95 3.94
C LEU A 9 8.21 -0.46 3.74
N VAL A 10 7.01 -0.66 4.27
CA VAL A 10 6.25 -1.91 4.15
C VAL A 10 4.89 -1.66 3.50
N GLY A 11 4.60 -2.51 2.51
CA GLY A 11 3.34 -2.58 1.82
C GLY A 11 2.38 -3.47 2.59
N TYR A 12 1.12 -3.07 2.64
CA TYR A 12 0.03 -3.86 3.20
C TYR A 12 -1.12 -3.84 2.23
N VAL A 13 -1.70 -5.00 1.95
CA VAL A 13 -2.94 -5.13 1.19
C VAL A 13 -3.81 -6.16 1.89
N TYR A 14 -5.10 -5.85 2.03
CA TYR A 14 -6.09 -6.79 2.51
C TYR A 14 -7.17 -6.95 1.44
N VAL A 15 -7.34 -8.17 0.95
CA VAL A 15 -8.27 -8.49 -0.13
C VAL A 15 -9.45 -9.27 0.44
N CYS A 16 -10.63 -8.67 0.35
CA CYS A 16 -11.86 -9.23 0.93
C CYS A 16 -12.65 -10.07 -0.08
N ARG A 17 -12.51 -9.74 -1.36
CA ARG A 17 -13.13 -10.41 -2.50
C ARG A 17 -12.15 -10.42 -3.66
N HIS A 18 -12.26 -11.44 -4.51
CA HIS A 18 -11.37 -11.62 -5.66
C HIS A 18 -9.91 -11.87 -5.24
N HIS A 19 -8.97 -11.37 -6.02
CA HIS A 19 -7.55 -11.44 -5.78
C HIS A 19 -6.85 -10.19 -6.32
N ILE A 20 -5.60 -9.99 -5.90
CA ILE A 20 -4.67 -8.99 -6.44
C ILE A 20 -3.39 -9.69 -6.88
N ASP A 21 -2.92 -9.36 -8.09
CA ASP A 21 -1.73 -9.98 -8.69
C ASP A 21 -0.49 -9.13 -8.49
N GLY A 22 -0.65 -7.83 -8.27
CA GLY A 22 0.49 -6.94 -8.12
C GLY A 22 0.15 -5.58 -7.53
N MET A 23 1.22 -4.88 -7.17
CA MET A 23 1.18 -3.56 -6.54
C MET A 23 2.14 -2.64 -7.28
N ALA A 24 1.76 -1.39 -7.46
CA ALA A 24 2.61 -0.37 -8.05
C ALA A 24 2.52 0.93 -7.25
N LEU A 25 3.68 1.56 -7.05
CA LEU A 25 3.82 2.86 -6.42
C LEU A 25 3.96 3.91 -7.51
N TYR A 26 3.01 4.83 -7.55
CA TYR A 26 3.01 5.96 -8.48
C TYR A 26 3.35 7.23 -7.74
N ALA A 27 4.07 8.14 -8.39
CA ALA A 27 4.09 9.52 -7.95
C ALA A 27 2.90 10.30 -8.53
N ALA A 28 2.64 11.49 -7.99
CA ALA A 28 1.51 12.34 -8.41
C ALA A 28 1.49 12.72 -9.91
N ASP A 29 2.61 12.61 -10.64
CA ASP A 29 2.71 12.84 -12.09
C ASP A 29 2.41 11.58 -12.93
N GLY A 30 2.18 10.43 -12.29
CA GLY A 30 1.83 9.17 -12.94
C GLY A 30 2.99 8.24 -13.22
N ASP A 31 4.23 8.62 -12.89
CA ASP A 31 5.40 7.76 -13.09
C ASP A 31 5.43 6.63 -12.05
N VAL A 32 5.75 5.40 -12.51
CA VAL A 32 5.95 4.24 -11.64
C VAL A 32 7.31 4.35 -10.97
N HIS A 33 7.31 4.47 -9.65
CA HIS A 33 8.53 4.55 -8.83
C HIS A 33 8.97 3.20 -8.27
N GLY A 34 8.08 2.20 -8.27
CA GLY A 34 8.36 0.82 -7.88
C GLY A 34 7.15 -0.06 -8.16
N SER A 35 7.37 -1.34 -8.43
CA SER A 35 6.29 -2.30 -8.62
C SER A 35 6.68 -3.71 -8.22
N TRP A 36 5.70 -4.45 -7.72
CA TRP A 36 5.86 -5.79 -7.17
C TRP A 36 4.75 -6.70 -7.68
N GLY A 37 5.12 -7.86 -8.23
CA GLY A 37 4.20 -8.91 -8.62
C GLY A 37 4.11 -9.97 -7.53
N ALA A 38 2.90 -10.33 -7.10
CA ALA A 38 2.71 -11.45 -6.22
C ALA A 38 3.13 -12.75 -6.93
N VAL A 39 3.74 -13.67 -6.20
CA VAL A 39 4.09 -15.01 -6.72
C VAL A 39 2.83 -15.85 -6.91
N GLU A 40 1.88 -15.70 -5.99
CA GLU A 40 0.53 -16.28 -6.05
C GLU A 40 -0.49 -15.14 -5.83
N PRO A 41 -1.67 -15.18 -6.49
CA PRO A 41 -2.68 -14.16 -6.31
C PRO A 41 -3.08 -13.96 -4.84
N VAL A 42 -3.07 -12.71 -4.37
CA VAL A 42 -3.37 -12.36 -2.99
C VAL A 42 -4.88 -12.36 -2.76
N THR A 43 -5.38 -13.19 -1.85
CA THR A 43 -6.82 -13.34 -1.53
C THR A 43 -7.16 -12.98 -0.08
N GLY A 44 -6.22 -12.40 0.65
CA GLY A 44 -6.35 -12.05 2.07
C GLY A 44 -5.34 -10.98 2.46
N LEU A 45 -4.82 -11.05 3.69
CA LEU A 45 -3.77 -10.13 4.13
C LEU A 45 -2.44 -10.55 3.50
N ALA A 46 -1.75 -9.60 2.87
CA ALA A 46 -0.36 -9.74 2.48
C ALA A 46 0.45 -8.50 2.88
N THR A 47 1.71 -8.75 3.20
CA THR A 47 2.70 -7.73 3.55
C THR A 47 4.02 -8.01 2.83
N TRP A 48 4.74 -6.96 2.45
CA TRP A 48 6.04 -7.07 1.78
C TRP A 48 6.90 -5.82 2.00
N SER A 49 8.21 -6.00 1.99
CA SER A 49 9.17 -4.89 1.91
C SER A 49 9.14 -4.26 0.53
N LEU A 50 9.13 -2.92 0.49
CA LEU A 50 9.28 -2.17 -0.75
C LEU A 50 10.75 -2.00 -1.16
N SER A 51 11.70 -2.11 -0.21
CA SER A 51 13.13 -1.88 -0.43
C SER A 51 13.88 -3.10 -0.98
N GLY A 52 13.31 -4.30 -0.87
CA GLY A 52 14.02 -5.51 -1.26
C GLY A 52 13.15 -6.74 -1.52
N PRO A 53 13.80 -7.88 -1.80
CA PRO A 53 13.11 -9.15 -1.98
C PRO A 53 12.28 -9.50 -0.74
N SER A 54 11.03 -9.91 -0.95
CA SER A 54 10.14 -10.40 0.10
C SER A 54 9.54 -11.74 -0.30
N ALA A 55 9.37 -12.64 0.67
CA ALA A 55 8.75 -13.93 0.40
C ALA A 55 7.33 -13.71 -0.19
N GLY A 56 7.01 -14.41 -1.28
CA GLY A 56 5.72 -14.27 -1.96
C GLY A 56 5.63 -13.10 -2.93
N TRP A 57 6.68 -12.28 -3.08
CA TRP A 57 6.68 -11.10 -3.96
C TRP A 57 7.93 -11.05 -4.85
N ARG A 58 7.72 -10.68 -6.11
CA ARG A 58 8.74 -10.41 -7.11
C ARG A 58 8.86 -8.91 -7.29
N VAL A 59 10.08 -8.38 -7.28
CA VAL A 59 10.34 -6.98 -7.61
C VAL A 59 10.37 -6.87 -9.14
N GLU A 60 9.35 -6.24 -9.72
CA GLU A 60 9.24 -6.03 -11.17
C GLU A 60 9.94 -4.72 -11.57
N THR A 61 9.71 -3.65 -10.79
CA THR A 61 10.45 -2.39 -10.88
C THR A 61 11.03 -2.06 -9.51
N ARG A 62 12.35 -1.89 -9.43
CA ARG A 62 13.02 -1.52 -8.18
C ARG A 62 12.53 -0.15 -7.72
N LEU A 63 12.32 -0.03 -6.41
CA LEU A 63 12.01 1.25 -5.80
C LEU A 63 13.16 2.24 -6.04
N THR A 64 12.80 3.41 -6.56
CA THR A 64 13.70 4.56 -6.71
C THR A 64 13.65 5.44 -5.47
N ASP A 65 14.64 6.33 -5.31
CA ASP A 65 14.65 7.29 -4.20
C ASP A 65 13.36 8.12 -4.21
N LEU A 66 12.75 8.23 -3.03
CA LEU A 66 11.50 8.95 -2.84
C LEU A 66 11.77 10.29 -2.14
N ASP A 67 11.17 11.36 -2.65
CA ASP A 67 11.19 12.67 -2.02
C ASP A 67 10.24 12.69 -0.81
N PRO A 68 10.70 13.05 0.40
CA PRO A 68 9.87 12.98 1.58
C PRO A 68 8.60 13.86 1.56
N GLN A 69 8.60 14.94 0.79
CA GLN A 69 7.50 15.90 0.71
C GLN A 69 6.55 15.65 -0.46
N ARG A 70 6.90 14.71 -1.34
CA ARG A 70 6.10 14.36 -2.52
C ARG A 70 5.04 13.34 -2.17
N GLU A 71 3.87 13.49 -2.79
CA GLU A 71 2.78 12.51 -2.67
C GLU A 71 3.01 11.31 -3.60
N TYR A 72 2.80 10.13 -3.03
CA TYR A 72 2.84 8.86 -3.73
C TYR A 72 1.57 8.08 -3.45
N THR A 73 1.09 7.34 -4.45
CA THR A 73 -0.04 6.43 -4.31
C THR A 73 0.44 5.00 -4.50
N LEU A 74 0.25 4.15 -3.48
CA LEU A 74 0.40 2.70 -3.65
C LEU A 74 -0.95 2.13 -4.08
N TYR A 75 -0.96 1.42 -5.20
CA TYR A 75 -2.16 0.84 -5.81
C TYR A 75 -1.97 -0.65 -6.08
N GLY A 76 -3.05 -1.42 -5.96
CA GLY A 76 -3.07 -2.85 -6.22
C GLY A 76 -4.10 -3.23 -7.27
N GLY A 77 -3.78 -4.18 -8.15
CA GLY A 77 -4.68 -4.62 -9.21
C GLY A 77 -4.46 -6.06 -9.65
N THR A 78 -5.42 -6.57 -10.42
CA THR A 78 -5.27 -7.81 -11.20
C THR A 78 -4.54 -7.52 -12.51
N ASP A 79 -3.86 -8.53 -13.07
CA ASP A 79 -3.11 -8.40 -14.33
C ASP A 79 -4.01 -8.04 -15.52
N ASP A 80 -5.27 -8.48 -15.48
CA ASP A 80 -6.28 -8.21 -16.50
C ASP A 80 -7.06 -6.90 -16.27
N ASN A 81 -6.73 -6.15 -15.22
CA ASN A 81 -7.39 -4.91 -14.79
C ASN A 81 -8.89 -5.05 -14.47
N SER A 82 -9.38 -6.26 -14.22
CA SER A 82 -10.79 -6.49 -13.87
C SER A 82 -11.12 -6.05 -12.44
N TRP A 83 -10.14 -6.05 -11.53
CA TRP A 83 -10.32 -5.64 -10.14
C TRP A 83 -9.13 -4.85 -9.61
N SER A 84 -9.39 -4.06 -8.57
CA SER A 84 -8.36 -3.34 -7.84
C SER A 84 -8.66 -3.27 -6.35
N ALA A 85 -7.58 -3.12 -5.58
CA ALA A 85 -7.66 -2.69 -4.21
C ALA A 85 -7.79 -1.17 -4.16
N LYS A 86 -8.33 -0.65 -3.05
CA LYS A 86 -8.28 0.78 -2.79
C LYS A 86 -6.83 1.21 -2.58
N GLY A 87 -6.41 2.24 -3.32
CA GLY A 87 -5.09 2.83 -3.17
C GLY A 87 -4.95 3.63 -1.87
N VAL A 88 -3.70 3.86 -1.45
CA VAL A 88 -3.38 4.78 -0.35
C VAL A 88 -2.39 5.83 -0.83
N THR A 89 -2.76 7.10 -0.67
CA THR A 89 -1.91 8.25 -1.00
C THR A 89 -1.18 8.72 0.25
N PHE A 90 0.14 8.89 0.20
CA PHE A 90 0.94 9.26 1.37
C PHE A 90 2.16 10.11 1.00
N ARG A 91 2.76 10.73 2.02
CA ARG A 91 4.10 11.33 1.99
C ARG A 91 4.99 10.60 2.99
N LEU A 92 6.29 10.50 2.72
CA LEU A 92 7.20 9.79 3.64
C LEU A 92 7.37 10.52 4.96
N ASP A 93 7.39 11.85 4.95
CA ASP A 93 7.52 12.63 6.18
C ASP A 93 6.28 12.51 7.10
N ALA A 94 5.11 12.24 6.52
CA ALA A 94 3.91 11.89 7.28
C ALA A 94 4.01 10.45 7.83
N LEU A 95 4.47 9.48 7.03
CA LEU A 95 4.68 8.10 7.46
C LEU A 95 5.74 7.97 8.56
N ALA A 96 6.73 8.86 8.61
CA ALA A 96 7.76 8.86 9.66
C ALA A 96 7.20 9.06 11.08
N SER A 97 5.94 9.47 11.21
CA SER A 97 5.22 9.56 12.49
C SER A 97 4.44 8.29 12.86
N THR A 98 4.43 7.27 11.99
CA THR A 98 3.76 5.99 12.19
C THR A 98 4.67 5.05 12.97
N ASP A 99 4.15 4.42 14.03
CA ASP A 99 4.92 3.44 14.80
C ASP A 99 5.12 2.14 13.99
N PRO A 100 6.24 1.42 14.17
CA PRO A 100 6.40 0.10 13.59
C PRO A 100 5.21 -0.82 13.90
N GLY A 101 4.71 -1.50 12.87
CA GLY A 101 3.52 -2.37 12.99
C GLY A 101 2.18 -1.65 12.90
N GLN A 102 2.17 -0.33 12.68
CA GLN A 102 0.97 0.39 12.27
C GLN A 102 0.87 0.48 10.74
N VAL A 103 -0.37 0.58 10.28
CA VAL A 103 -0.75 0.69 8.87
C VAL A 103 -1.48 2.02 8.66
N THR A 104 -0.95 2.83 7.75
CA THR A 104 -1.65 3.94 7.09
C THR A 104 -2.46 3.41 5.91
N TYR A 105 -3.76 3.69 5.89
CA TYR A 105 -4.69 3.25 4.85
C TYR A 105 -5.81 4.28 4.66
N TRP A 106 -6.56 4.20 3.56
CA TRP A 106 -7.71 5.09 3.32
C TRP A 106 -8.81 4.88 4.37
N SER A 107 -9.31 5.95 4.97
CA SER A 107 -10.30 5.88 6.07
C SER A 107 -11.75 5.71 5.63
N GLY A 108 -12.03 5.65 4.32
CA GLY A 108 -13.40 5.74 3.79
C GLY A 108 -13.88 7.18 3.59
N GLU A 109 -13.14 8.17 4.08
CA GLU A 109 -13.56 9.57 4.07
C GLU A 109 -12.87 10.39 2.98
N ILE A 110 -13.55 11.46 2.57
CA ILE A 110 -13.03 12.49 1.66
C ILE A 110 -13.34 13.85 2.29
N ASP A 111 -12.32 14.69 2.42
CA ASP A 111 -12.46 16.06 2.91
C ASP A 111 -12.17 17.09 1.79
N ARG A 112 -11.93 18.36 2.16
CA ARG A 112 -11.65 19.42 1.19
C ARG A 112 -10.27 19.31 0.52
N ARG A 113 -9.39 18.47 1.07
CA ARG A 113 -8.02 18.21 0.62
C ARG A 113 -7.90 16.88 -0.12
N GLY A 114 -8.89 15.99 0.00
CA GLY A 114 -8.97 14.75 -0.76
C GLY A 114 -9.28 13.55 0.13
N GLU A 115 -8.77 12.40 -0.27
CA GLU A 115 -8.88 11.17 0.51
C GLU A 115 -8.18 11.32 1.86
N VAL A 116 -8.88 10.92 2.92
CA VAL A 116 -8.34 10.94 4.29
C VAL A 116 -7.76 9.56 4.60
N ASN A 117 -6.61 9.54 5.27
CA ASN A 117 -6.02 8.31 5.77
C ASN A 117 -6.27 8.14 7.28
N ALA A 118 -6.44 6.89 7.68
CA ALA A 118 -6.37 6.44 9.06
C ALA A 118 -5.03 5.74 9.32
N VAL A 119 -4.62 5.71 10.59
CA VAL A 119 -3.49 4.92 11.09
C VAL A 119 -4.03 3.97 12.15
N ALA A 120 -3.77 2.69 12.02
CA ALA A 120 -4.23 1.66 12.97
C ALA A 120 -3.24 0.50 13.07
N SER A 121 -3.43 -0.40 14.03
CA SER A 121 -2.71 -1.68 14.03
C SER A 121 -3.08 -2.55 12.82
N VAL A 122 -2.23 -3.52 12.46
CA VAL A 122 -2.55 -4.50 11.42
C VAL A 122 -3.86 -5.25 11.74
N GLU A 123 -4.10 -5.57 13.01
CA GLU A 123 -5.32 -6.26 13.44
C GLU A 123 -6.57 -5.42 13.16
N GLU A 124 -6.58 -4.16 13.61
CA GLU A 124 -7.68 -3.22 13.34
C GLU A 124 -7.89 -2.99 11.85
N PHE A 125 -6.80 -2.82 11.08
CA PHE A 125 -6.87 -2.70 9.62
C PHE A 125 -7.57 -3.92 8.99
N THR A 126 -7.18 -5.14 9.35
CA THR A 126 -7.84 -6.35 8.80
C THR A 126 -9.28 -6.53 9.26
N ARG A 127 -9.65 -5.98 10.41
CA ARG A 127 -11.02 -6.02 10.92
C ARG A 127 -11.93 -5.07 10.16
N ASP A 128 -11.45 -3.87 9.83
CA ASP A 128 -12.31 -2.77 9.38
C ASP A 128 -12.19 -2.46 7.87
N ALA A 129 -11.06 -2.77 7.21
CA ALA A 129 -10.78 -2.27 5.86
C ALA A 129 -11.79 -2.72 4.79
N CYS A 130 -12.41 -3.90 4.94
CA CYS A 130 -13.42 -4.38 3.98
C CYS A 130 -14.68 -3.53 4.00
N ASP A 131 -15.08 -3.01 5.18
CA ASP A 131 -16.31 -2.24 5.34
C ASP A 131 -16.19 -0.83 4.76
N LEU A 132 -14.96 -0.38 4.47
CA LEU A 132 -14.69 0.95 3.93
C LEU A 132 -14.80 1.00 2.40
N VAL A 133 -14.63 -0.14 1.72
CA VAL A 133 -14.50 -0.24 0.26
C VAL A 133 -15.70 -0.88 -0.43
N ASP A 134 -16.75 -1.23 0.33
CA ASP A 134 -17.99 -1.86 -0.15
C ASP A 134 -19.04 -0.84 -0.65
#